data_AF-A0A964APM2-F1
#
_entry.id   AF-A0A964APM2-F1
#
_cell.length_a   1.000
_cell.length_b   1.000
_cell.length_c   1.000
_cell.angle_alpha   90.00
_cell.angle_beta   90.00
_cell.angle_gamma   90.00
#
_symmetry.space_group_name_H-M   'P 1'
#
loop_
_entity.id
_entity.type
_entity.pdbx_description
1 polymer ?
#
loop_
_entity_poly.entity_id
_entity_poly.type
_entity_poly.pdbx_seq_one_letter_code
_entity_poly.pdbx_strand_id
1 'polypeptide(L)' 'MKITAFLKTPLFTLDTEKPHAPLGAVVLVGQQIERGDGGITLRVDSFYDAKGRPLKGAPVTLFVPLAKIDNVLHHEV' A
#
# COMPACT_ATOMS: atom_id res chain seq x y z
N MET A 1 10.77 0.30 -9.84
CA MET A 1 11.15 1.40 -8.93
C MET A 1 10.57 1.11 -7.55
N LYS A 2 11.35 1.26 -6.47
CA LYS A 2 10.84 1.09 -5.10
C LYS A 2 10.17 2.39 -4.65
N ILE A 3 8.98 2.27 -4.05
CA ILE A 3 8.20 3.42 -3.59
C ILE A 3 7.63 3.17 -2.18
N THR A 4 7.30 4.27 -1.51
CA THR A 4 6.42 4.27 -0.35
C THR A 4 5.15 5.03 -0.70
N ALA A 5 4.01 4.36 -0.69
CA ALA A 5 2.70 4.98 -0.89
C ALA A 5 2.03 5.24 0.47
N PHE A 6 1.69 6.49 0.72
CA PHE A 6 0.90 6.91 1.87
C PHE A 6 -0.57 7.01 1.45
N LEU A 7 -1.46 6.40 2.21
CA LEU A 7 -2.89 6.35 1.92
C LEU A 7 -3.64 7.38 2.77
N LYS A 8 -4.66 8.02 2.19
CA LYS A 8 -5.52 8.99 2.89
C LYS A 8 -6.27 8.38 4.06
N THR A 9 -6.62 7.10 3.95
CA THR A 9 -7.33 6.33 4.98
C THR A 9 -6.88 4.87 4.93
N PRO A 10 -7.06 4.09 6.02
CA PRO A 10 -6.65 2.69 6.04
C PRO A 10 -7.25 1.86 4.90
N LEU A 11 -6.53 0.83 4.46
CA LEU A 11 -7.11 -0.19 3.58
C LEU A 11 -8.32 -0.81 4.28
N PHE A 12 -9.45 -0.79 3.57
CA PHE A 12 -10.68 -1.39 4.04
C PHE A 12 -10.75 -2.82 3.52
N THR A 13 -11.08 -3.75 4.41
CA THR A 13 -11.28 -5.17 4.09
C THR A 13 -12.68 -5.53 4.53
N LEU A 14 -13.59 -5.74 3.58
CA LEU A 14 -14.91 -6.30 3.87
C LEU A 14 -14.73 -7.76 4.23
N ASP A 15 -14.94 -8.07 5.51
CA ASP A 15 -15.23 -9.41 6.03
C ASP A 15 -14.31 -10.53 5.52
N THR A 16 -13.20 -10.80 6.22
CA THR A 16 -12.36 -11.94 5.81
C THR A 16 -11.57 -12.52 6.98
N GLU A 17 -11.66 -13.84 7.14
CA GLU A 17 -10.68 -14.64 7.90
C GLU A 17 -9.24 -14.47 7.39
N LYS A 18 -9.04 -13.94 6.17
CA LYS A 18 -7.74 -13.69 5.52
C LYS A 18 -7.75 -12.43 4.64
N PRO A 19 -7.55 -11.24 5.20
CA PRO A 19 -7.49 -10.02 4.41
C PRO A 19 -6.23 -10.00 3.53
N HIS A 20 -6.35 -9.45 2.31
CA HIS A 20 -5.22 -9.32 1.37
C HIS A 20 -4.12 -8.37 1.86
N ALA A 21 -4.46 -7.44 2.76
CA ALA A 21 -3.54 -6.54 3.43
C ALA A 21 -3.95 -6.42 4.91
N PRO A 22 -2.99 -6.20 5.84
CA PRO A 22 -3.31 -6.06 7.25
C PRO A 22 -4.26 -4.88 7.52
N LEU A 23 -5.22 -5.10 8.42
CA LEU A 23 -6.16 -4.07 8.86
C LEU A 23 -5.39 -2.88 9.45
N GLY A 24 -5.81 -1.66 9.10
CA GLY A 24 -5.18 -0.44 9.59
C GLY A 24 -3.96 0.01 8.79
N ALA A 25 -3.56 -0.71 7.74
CA ALA A 25 -2.46 -0.30 6.87
C ALA A 25 -2.77 1.00 6.13
N VAL A 26 -1.89 1.99 6.29
CA VAL A 26 -1.95 3.29 5.60
C VAL A 26 -0.63 3.65 4.92
N VAL A 27 0.44 2.91 5.18
CA VAL A 27 1.70 3.05 4.45
C VAL A 27 2.03 1.71 3.80
N LEU A 28 2.25 1.75 2.50
CA LEU A 28 2.61 0.58 1.68
C LEU A 28 4.00 0.80 1.12
N VAL A 29 4.92 -0.12 1.40
CA VAL A 29 6.28 -0.09 0.83
C VAL A 29 6.43 -1.27 -0.11
N GLY A 30 6.95 -1.00 -1.31
CA GLY A 30 7.09 -2.04 -2.31
C GLY A 30 7.60 -1.55 -3.65
N GLN A 31 7.47 -2.40 -4.65
CA GLN A 31 7.88 -2.12 -6.02
C GLN A 31 6.69 -1.70 -6.88
N GLN A 32 6.74 -0.48 -7.42
CA GLN A 32 5.81 -0.06 -8.46
C GLN A 32 6.01 -0.94 -9.69
N ILE A 33 4.96 -1.64 -10.10
CA ILE A 33 4.90 -2.45 -11.32
C ILE A 33 4.44 -1.57 -12.48
N GLU A 34 3.35 -0.83 -12.27
CA GLU A 34 2.69 -0.01 -13.29
C GLU A 34 2.07 1.24 -12.66
N ARG A 35 2.04 2.33 -13.41
CA ARG A 35 1.29 3.55 -13.07
C ARG A 35 0.48 3.97 -14.29
N GLY A 36 -0.83 4.03 -14.11
CA GLY A 36 -1.77 4.55 -15.12
C GLY A 36 -2.56 5.73 -14.56
N ASP A 37 -3.48 6.26 -15.37
CA ASP A 37 -4.26 7.45 -15.03
C ASP A 37 -5.18 7.26 -13.82
N GLY A 38 -5.59 6.01 -13.54
CA GLY A 38 -6.49 5.68 -12.43
C GLY A 38 -5.80 5.28 -11.13
N GLY A 39 -4.52 4.91 -11.15
CA GLY A 39 -3.87 4.33 -9.97
C GLY A 39 -2.48 3.74 -10.22
N ILE A 40 -1.99 3.08 -9.17
CA ILE A 40 -0.66 2.46 -9.14
C ILE A 40 -0.83 0.97 -8.79
N THR A 41 -0.28 0.10 -9.63
CA THR A 41 -0.13 -1.33 -9.30
C THR A 41 1.18 -1.51 -8.55
N LEU A 42 1.09 -1.94 -7.30
CA LEU A 42 2.21 -2.04 -6.37
C LEU A 42 2.33 -3.48 -5.86
N ARG A 43 3.52 -4.08 -5.98
CA ARG A 43 3.89 -5.26 -5.21
C ARG A 43 4.37 -4.82 -3.84
N VAL A 44 3.51 -4.92 -2.83
CA VAL A 44 3.77 -4.51 -1.45
C VAL A 44 4.44 -5.66 -0.70
N ASP A 45 5.53 -5.37 0.00
CA ASP A 45 6.23 -6.33 0.86
C ASP A 45 6.21 -5.92 2.34
N SER A 46 5.93 -4.64 2.64
CA SER A 46 5.90 -4.11 4.00
C SER A 46 4.74 -3.15 4.20
N PHE A 47 4.06 -3.26 5.35
CA PHE A 47 2.88 -2.48 5.70
C PHE A 47 3.12 -1.74 7.01
N TYR A 48 2.62 -0.51 7.13
CA TYR A 48 2.66 0.24 8.39
C TYR A 48 1.32 0.92 8.67
N ASP A 49 1.06 1.11 9.96
CA ASP A 49 -0.07 1.91 10.43
C ASP A 49 0.22 3.42 10.39
N ALA A 50 -0.74 4.23 10.81
CA ALA A 50 -0.63 5.70 10.78
C ALA A 50 0.43 6.27 11.74
N LYS A 51 0.95 5.45 12.64
CA LYS A 51 2.03 5.82 13.58
C LYS A 51 3.40 5.33 13.08
N GLY A 52 3.47 4.75 11.88
CA GLY A 52 4.69 4.17 11.33
C GLY A 52 5.09 2.85 11.96
N ARG A 53 4.19 2.16 12.68
CA ARG A 53 4.47 0.85 13.26
C ARG A 53 4.27 -0.25 12.21
N PRO A 54 5.18 -1.23 12.11
CA PRO A 54 5.04 -2.31 11.13
C PRO A 54 3.83 -3.18 11.45
N LEU A 55 3.14 -3.61 10.40
CA LEU A 55 2.01 -4.53 10.47
C LEU A 55 2.38 -5.87 9.82
N LYS A 56 1.98 -6.98 10.44
CA LYS A 56 2.21 -8.32 9.90
C LYS A 56 1.26 -8.58 8.73
N GLY A 57 1.80 -8.68 7.53
CA GLY A 57 1.08 -9.03 6.31
C GLY A 57 1.96 -9.85 5.37
N ALA A 58 1.34 -10.71 4.56
CA ALA A 58 2.05 -11.38 3.48
C ALA A 58 2.27 -10.40 2.32
N PRO A 59 3.34 -10.55 1.52
CA PRO A 59 3.49 -9.76 0.30
C PRO A 59 2.28 -9.93 -0.63
N VAL A 60 1.81 -8.83 -1.20
CA VAL A 60 0.65 -8.83 -2.09
C VAL A 60 0.81 -7.80 -3.20
N THR A 61 0.33 -8.15 -4.39
CA THR A 61 0.19 -7.18 -5.48
C THR A 61 -1.21 -6.59 -5.44
N LEU A 62 -1.30 -5.27 -5.37
CA LEU A 62 -2.58 -4.58 -5.30
C LEU A 62 -2.58 -3.33 -6.17
N PHE A 63 -3.75 -3.03 -6.74
CA PHE A 63 -4.02 -1.76 -7.38
C PHE A 63 -4.47 -0.74 -6.34
N VAL A 64 -3.76 0.38 -6.23
CA VAL A 64 -4.15 1.51 -5.37
C VAL A 64 -4.70 2.62 -6.27
N PRO A 65 -6.01 2.96 -6.17
CA PRO A 65 -6.56 4.11 -6.88
C PRO A 65 -5.87 5.40 -6.45
N LEU A 66 -5.61 6.33 -7.37
CA LEU A 66 -4.99 7.63 -7.02
C LEU A 66 -5.80 8.39 -5.97
N ALA A 67 -7.13 8.27 -6.00
CA ALA A 67 -8.02 8.88 -5.00
C ALA A 67 -7.77 8.38 -3.55
N LYS A 68 -7.14 7.21 -3.40
CA LYS A 68 -6.78 6.64 -2.09
C LYS A 68 -5.39 7.09 -1.63
N ILE A 69 -4.53 7.49 -2.57
CA ILE A 69 -3.15 7.89 -2.30
C ILE A 69 -3.14 9.35 -1.83
N ASP A 70 -2.44 9.59 -0.73
CA ASP A 70 -2.16 10.93 -0.25
C ASP A 70 -0.83 11.45 -0.79
N ASN A 71 0.21 10.62 -0.69
CA ASN A 71 1.53 10.95 -1.21
C ASN A 71 2.28 9.69 -1.65
N VAL A 72 3.28 9.86 -2.53
CA VAL A 72 4.20 8.79 -2.92
C VAL A 72 5.63 9.28 -2.82
N LEU A 73 6.43 8.62 -1.99
CA LEU A 73 7.87 8.81 -1.94
C LEU A 73 8.55 7.82 -2.89
N HIS A 74 9.42 8.32 -3.76
CA HIS A 74 10.23 7.49 -4.64
C HIS A 74 11.60 7.29 -3.98
N HIS A 75 12.06 6.05 -3.91
CA HIS A 75 13.40 5.75 -3.44
C HIS A 75 14.31 5.79 -4.66
N GLU A 76 15.21 6.77 -4.71
CA GLU A 76 16.30 6.78 -5.69
C GLU A 76 17.20 5.56 -5.43
N VAL A 77 17.60 4.89 -6.51
CA VAL A 77 18.55 3.76 -6.47
C VAL A 77 19.95 4.32 -6.60
#